data_AF-A0A816C7G0-F1
#
_entry.id   AF-A0A816C7G0-F1
#
_cell.length_a   1.000
_cell.length_b   1.000
_cell.length_c   1.000
_cell.angle_alpha   90.00
_cell.angle_beta   90.00
_cell.angle_gamma   90.00
#
_symmetry.space_group_name_H-M   'P 1'
#
loop_
_entity.id
_entity.type
_entity.pdbx_description
1 polymer ?
#
loop_
_entity_poly.entity_id
_entity_poly.type
_entity_poly.pdbx_seq_one_letter_code
_entity_poly.pdbx_strand_id
1 'polypeptide(L)'
;MQTKQTYQTDYNALLKRRNDANTLISGLTGEKIRWNEQNKAFELSIEKLIGNTILVTTFLSYCAPLKQDFRQRMLNEWQKQIQQRTIHFSDNFNIIEQLNDEATIGEWNLQGLPNDDLSIQNGIIATSNYRYPLLIDRQLQGKSWIKTMERDHDLVITTLNSKLFRRQLEDSIAFGRVSVIDFTVTQRGLEHQLLSLAIANERNERERERVKLARETTKNKRMLKELEDNLLIKLTT
;
A
#
# COMPACT_ATOMS: atom_id res chain seq x y z
N MET A 1 38.69 -63.63 12.74
CA MET A 1 37.71 -63.10 11.76
C MET A 1 36.94 -61.89 12.29
N GLN A 2 36.45 -61.91 13.54
CA GLN A 2 35.72 -60.77 14.15
C GLN A 2 36.48 -59.44 14.13
N THR A 3 37.77 -59.42 14.48
CA THR A 3 38.58 -58.18 14.53
C THR A 3 38.64 -57.46 13.17
N LYS A 4 38.73 -58.21 12.06
CA LYS A 4 38.74 -57.65 10.70
C LYS A 4 37.39 -57.04 10.32
N GLN A 5 36.30 -57.61 10.80
CA GLN A 5 34.96 -57.05 10.64
C GLN A 5 34.78 -55.76 11.45
N THR A 6 35.31 -55.70 12.67
CA THR A 6 35.26 -54.49 13.52
C THR A 6 36.02 -53.31 12.90
N TYR A 7 37.23 -53.56 12.38
CA TYR A 7 37.98 -52.53 11.66
C TYR A 7 37.27 -52.06 10.39
N GLN A 8 36.56 -52.96 9.70
CA GLN A 8 35.79 -52.58 8.51
C GLN A 8 34.57 -51.72 8.86
N THR A 9 33.88 -52.03 9.96
CA THR A 9 32.76 -51.20 10.46
C THR A 9 33.24 -49.84 10.94
N ASP A 10 34.37 -49.78 11.65
CA ASP A 10 34.95 -48.52 12.11
C ASP A 10 35.43 -47.65 10.93
N TYR A 11 36.08 -48.27 9.94
CA TYR A 11 36.46 -47.60 8.69
C TYR A 11 35.25 -47.02 7.96
N ASN A 12 34.18 -47.81 7.80
CA ASN A 12 32.96 -47.36 7.14
C ASN A 12 32.26 -46.23 7.92
N ALA A 13 32.26 -46.27 9.26
CA ALA A 13 31.72 -45.21 10.10
C ALA A 13 32.53 -43.91 9.99
N LEU A 14 33.86 -44.02 9.92
CA LEU A 14 34.75 -42.87 9.72
C LEU A 14 34.55 -42.26 8.33
N LEU A 15 34.38 -43.10 7.31
CA LEU A 15 34.17 -42.68 5.93
C LEU A 15 32.80 -41.98 5.76
N LYS A 16 31.77 -42.48 6.44
CA LYS A 16 30.47 -41.81 6.52
C LYS A 16 30.59 -40.43 7.19
N ARG A 17 31.22 -40.33 8.37
CA ARG A 17 31.47 -39.04 9.04
C ARG A 17 32.24 -38.06 8.17
N ARG A 18 33.25 -38.53 7.45
CA ARG A 18 34.01 -37.71 6.50
C ARG A 18 33.11 -37.18 5.37
N ASN A 19 32.26 -38.03 4.80
CA ASN A 19 31.34 -37.63 3.74
C ASN A 19 30.26 -36.65 4.22
N ASP A 20 29.73 -36.87 5.42
CA ASP A 20 28.77 -35.96 6.06
C ASP A 20 29.41 -34.58 6.31
N ALA A 21 30.65 -34.56 6.83
CA ALA A 21 31.41 -33.33 7.01
C ALA A 21 31.72 -32.62 5.68
N ASN A 22 32.09 -33.35 4.64
CA ASN A 22 32.33 -32.78 3.31
C ASN A 22 31.05 -32.17 2.71
N THR A 23 29.89 -32.82 2.91
CA THR A 23 28.58 -32.30 2.47
C THR A 23 28.20 -31.03 3.24
N LEU A 24 28.46 -31.00 4.54
CA LEU A 24 28.25 -29.81 5.36
C LEU A 24 29.16 -28.64 4.90
N ILE A 25 30.45 -28.91 4.66
CA ILE A 25 31.41 -27.91 4.21
C ILE A 25 31.03 -27.36 2.82
N SER A 26 30.58 -28.22 1.89
CA SER A 26 30.14 -27.76 0.57
C SER A 26 28.87 -26.91 0.67
N GLY A 27 27.89 -27.32 1.48
CA GLY A 27 26.69 -26.53 1.77
C GLY A 27 27.00 -25.16 2.40
N LEU A 28 27.88 -25.14 3.41
CA LEU A 28 28.35 -23.91 4.06
C LEU A 28 29.14 -23.01 3.11
N THR A 29 29.87 -23.59 2.15
CA THR A 29 30.60 -22.82 1.14
C THR A 29 29.63 -22.11 0.20
N GLY A 30 28.55 -22.78 -0.22
CA GLY A 30 27.48 -22.17 -1.01
C GLY A 30 26.78 -21.03 -0.26
N GLU A 31 26.40 -21.25 1.00
CA GLU A 31 25.79 -20.21 1.85
C GLU A 31 26.74 -19.03 2.09
N LYS A 32 28.04 -19.28 2.27
CA LYS A 32 29.05 -18.21 2.40
C LYS A 32 29.10 -17.32 1.15
N ILE A 33 29.00 -17.89 -0.05
CA ILE A 33 28.96 -17.10 -1.30
C ILE A 33 27.70 -16.24 -1.32
N ARG A 34 26.54 -16.83 -1.03
CA ARG A 34 25.25 -16.12 -0.97
C ARG A 34 25.28 -14.98 0.05
N TRP A 35 25.81 -15.20 1.25
CA TRP A 35 25.94 -14.16 2.28
C TRP A 35 26.92 -13.06 1.87
N ASN A 36 28.02 -13.40 1.18
CA ASN A 36 28.94 -12.38 0.66
C ASN A 36 28.29 -11.51 -0.43
N GLU A 37 27.49 -12.10 -1.32
CA GLU A 37 26.71 -11.35 -2.31
C GLU A 37 25.65 -10.46 -1.64
N GLN A 38 24.95 -10.99 -0.63
CA GLN A 38 23.98 -10.22 0.15
C GLN A 38 24.63 -9.07 0.92
N ASN A 39 25.80 -9.29 1.53
CA ASN A 39 26.53 -8.23 2.22
C ASN A 39 26.91 -7.08 1.28
N LYS A 40 27.42 -7.40 0.08
CA LYS A 40 27.71 -6.38 -0.94
C LYS A 40 26.44 -5.63 -1.37
N ALA A 41 25.32 -6.34 -1.52
CA ALA A 41 24.04 -5.70 -1.83
C ALA A 41 23.56 -4.79 -0.69
N PHE A 42 23.78 -5.17 0.57
CA PHE A 42 23.45 -4.35 1.74
C PHE A 42 24.31 -3.09 1.82
N GLU A 43 25.62 -3.17 1.56
CA GLU A 43 26.49 -1.99 1.52
C GLU A 43 25.97 -0.95 0.51
N LEU A 44 25.63 -1.39 -0.70
CA LEU A 44 25.00 -0.52 -1.71
C LEU A 44 23.63 0.01 -1.28
N SER A 45 22.86 -0.78 -0.53
CA SER A 45 21.55 -0.37 -0.02
C SER A 45 21.66 0.69 1.07
N ILE A 46 22.69 0.60 1.93
CA ILE A 46 22.98 1.59 2.97
C ILE A 46 23.30 2.95 2.36
N GLU A 47 24.11 2.97 1.29
CA GLU A 47 24.44 4.22 0.58
C GLU A 47 23.20 4.89 -0.05
N LYS A 48 22.26 4.09 -0.56
CA LYS A 48 21.00 4.56 -1.16
C LYS A 48 19.89 4.84 -0.15
N LEU A 49 20.03 4.37 1.09
CA LEU A 49 19.00 4.46 2.12
C LEU A 49 18.58 5.90 2.40
N ILE A 50 19.55 6.81 2.49
CA ILE A 50 19.29 8.23 2.83
C ILE A 50 18.36 8.85 1.77
N GLY A 51 18.65 8.66 0.49
CA GLY A 51 17.81 9.17 -0.60
C GLY A 51 16.42 8.55 -0.58
N ASN A 52 16.33 7.24 -0.38
CA ASN A 52 15.05 6.51 -0.30
C ASN A 52 14.20 6.99 0.89
N THR A 53 14.79 7.17 2.07
CA THR A 53 14.09 7.69 3.25
C THR A 53 13.55 9.09 2.99
N ILE A 54 14.31 9.99 2.36
CA ILE A 54 13.82 11.33 2.03
C ILE A 54 12.58 11.27 1.13
N LEU A 55 12.60 10.41 0.10
CA LEU A 55 11.46 10.23 -0.80
C LEU A 55 10.23 9.66 -0.08
N VAL A 56 10.43 8.63 0.76
CA VAL A 56 9.38 8.03 1.59
C VAL A 56 8.78 9.08 2.55
N THR A 57 9.62 9.80 3.29
CA THR A 57 9.16 10.80 4.27
C THR A 57 8.42 11.94 3.58
N THR A 58 8.90 12.37 2.42
CA THR A 58 8.22 13.37 1.58
C THR A 58 6.83 12.89 1.20
N PHE A 59 6.72 11.65 0.74
CA PHE A 59 5.45 11.05 0.36
C PHE A 59 4.48 10.98 1.54
N LEU A 60 4.89 10.38 2.67
CA LEU A 60 4.03 10.23 3.85
C LEU A 60 3.59 11.57 4.45
N SER A 61 4.43 12.60 4.36
CA SER A 61 4.17 13.91 4.95
C SER A 61 3.31 14.82 4.07
N TYR A 62 3.51 14.80 2.75
CA TYR A 62 2.94 15.81 1.84
C TYR A 62 2.00 15.25 0.76
N CYS A 63 2.11 13.97 0.40
CA CYS A 63 1.36 13.41 -0.72
C CYS A 63 -0.06 12.94 -0.36
N ALA A 64 -0.39 12.83 0.93
CA ALA A 64 -1.69 12.35 1.43
C ALA A 64 -2.91 12.98 0.75
N PRO A 65 -3.06 14.31 0.67
CA PRO A 65 -4.25 14.93 0.05
C PRO A 65 -4.20 14.97 -1.47
N LEU A 66 -3.08 14.59 -2.10
CA LEU A 66 -2.86 14.76 -3.54
C LEU A 66 -3.40 13.57 -4.35
N LYS A 67 -3.78 13.83 -5.60
CA LYS A 67 -4.11 12.80 -6.59
C LYS A 67 -2.85 12.18 -7.20
N GLN A 68 -2.97 11.01 -7.81
CA GLN A 68 -1.85 10.25 -8.39
C GLN A 68 -0.92 11.11 -9.27
N ASP A 69 -1.47 11.86 -10.23
CA ASP A 69 -0.66 12.68 -11.14
C ASP A 69 0.19 13.73 -10.40
N PHE A 70 -0.37 14.33 -9.35
CA PHE A 70 0.33 15.31 -8.53
C PHE A 70 1.37 14.66 -7.62
N ARG A 71 1.08 13.46 -7.08
CA ARG A 71 2.05 12.67 -6.31
C ARG A 71 3.27 12.33 -7.17
N GLN A 72 3.04 11.85 -8.40
CA GLN A 72 4.13 11.53 -9.32
C GLN A 72 4.97 12.77 -9.68
N ARG A 73 4.32 13.90 -9.97
CA ARG A 73 5.04 15.17 -10.24
C ARG A 73 5.88 15.59 -9.05
N MET A 74 5.33 15.55 -7.83
CA MET A 74 6.06 15.90 -6.61
C MET A 74 7.28 15.00 -6.42
N LEU A 75 7.12 13.68 -6.55
CA LEU A 75 8.23 12.73 -6.41
C LEU A 75 9.31 12.94 -7.47
N ASN A 76 8.93 13.19 -8.72
CA ASN A 76 9.89 13.45 -9.80
C ASN A 76 10.70 14.73 -9.51
N GLU A 77 10.07 15.78 -8.98
CA GLU A 77 10.79 17.00 -8.60
C GLU A 77 11.72 16.77 -7.42
N TRP A 78 11.30 15.99 -6.41
CA TRP A 78 12.17 15.62 -5.30
C TRP A 78 13.36 14.76 -5.74
N GLN A 79 13.16 13.80 -6.64
CA GLN A 79 14.25 13.02 -7.23
C GLN A 79 15.27 13.92 -7.94
N LYS A 80 14.82 14.90 -8.74
CA LYS A 80 15.72 15.87 -9.36
C LYS A 80 16.53 16.67 -8.33
N GLN A 81 15.88 17.11 -7.24
CA GLN A 81 16.55 17.86 -6.16
C GLN A 81 17.59 17.01 -5.41
N ILE A 82 17.30 15.73 -5.20
CA ILE A 82 18.22 14.76 -4.58
C ILE A 82 19.41 14.50 -5.50
N GLN A 83 19.18 14.33 -6.81
CA GLN A 83 20.24 14.17 -7.82
C GLN A 83 21.17 15.38 -7.89
N GLN A 84 20.63 16.60 -7.86
CA GLN A 84 21.42 17.84 -7.85
C GLN A 84 22.36 17.94 -6.64
N ARG A 85 22.02 17.27 -5.54
CA ARG A 85 22.81 17.25 -4.29
C ARG A 85 23.72 16.03 -4.19
N THR A 86 23.87 15.27 -5.28
CA THR A 86 24.69 14.05 -5.34
C THR A 86 24.35 13.01 -4.27
N ILE A 87 23.08 12.94 -3.87
CA ILE A 87 22.60 11.93 -2.92
C ILE A 87 22.14 10.71 -3.73
N HIS A 88 22.64 9.53 -3.39
CA HIS A 88 22.26 8.27 -4.03
C HIS A 88 20.87 7.81 -3.56
N PHE A 89 20.09 7.26 -4.49
CA PHE A 89 18.81 6.61 -4.24
C PHE A 89 18.63 5.44 -5.23
N SER A 90 17.61 4.62 -5.02
CA SER A 90 17.32 3.48 -5.91
C SER A 90 16.85 3.93 -7.30
N ASP A 91 17.43 3.34 -8.36
CA ASP A 91 17.15 3.70 -9.75
C ASP A 91 15.67 3.47 -10.15
N ASN A 92 15.07 2.40 -9.64
CA ASN A 92 13.64 2.07 -9.78
C ASN A 92 12.92 2.22 -8.44
N PHE A 93 12.89 3.44 -7.90
CA PHE A 93 12.23 3.69 -6.62
C PHE A 93 10.69 3.58 -6.74
N ASN A 94 10.13 2.53 -6.14
CA ASN A 94 8.68 2.35 -5.98
C ASN A 94 8.30 2.45 -4.50
N ILE A 95 7.49 3.44 -4.13
CA ILE A 95 7.05 3.65 -2.74
C ILE A 95 6.32 2.43 -2.17
N ILE A 96 5.53 1.76 -3.01
CA ILE A 96 4.69 0.64 -2.58
C ILE A 96 5.58 -0.51 -2.10
N GLU A 97 6.58 -0.88 -2.90
CA GLU A 97 7.56 -1.94 -2.59
C GLU A 97 8.52 -1.56 -1.46
N GLN A 98 8.78 -0.27 -1.25
CA GLN A 98 9.68 0.19 -0.18
C GLN A 98 9.03 0.16 1.20
N LEU A 99 7.70 0.30 1.29
CA LEU A 99 6.99 0.42 2.56
C LEU A 99 6.23 -0.85 2.94
N ASN A 100 5.81 -1.65 1.98
CA ASN A 100 5.05 -2.87 2.22
C ASN A 100 5.56 -4.04 1.37
N ASP A 101 5.32 -5.23 1.88
CA ASP A 101 5.45 -6.48 1.16
C ASP A 101 4.15 -6.87 0.44
N GLU A 102 4.28 -7.75 -0.54
CA GLU A 102 3.15 -8.24 -1.35
C GLU A 102 2.09 -8.95 -0.51
N ALA A 103 2.46 -9.57 0.62
CA ALA A 103 1.51 -10.26 1.49
C ALA A 103 0.57 -9.26 2.19
N THR A 104 1.10 -8.17 2.75
CA THR A 104 0.28 -7.11 3.35
C THR A 104 -0.68 -6.48 2.34
N ILE A 105 -0.21 -6.23 1.11
CA ILE A 105 -1.06 -5.70 0.03
C ILE A 105 -2.16 -6.70 -0.34
N GLY A 106 -1.82 -7.99 -0.43
CA GLY A 106 -2.77 -9.07 -0.66
C GLY A 106 -3.86 -9.12 0.41
N GLU A 107 -3.49 -8.95 1.68
CA GLU A 107 -4.44 -8.91 2.79
C GLU A 107 -5.37 -7.70 2.70
N TRP A 108 -4.86 -6.51 2.39
CA TRP A 108 -5.71 -5.33 2.20
C TRP A 108 -6.70 -5.50 1.05
N ASN A 109 -6.28 -6.13 -0.03
CA ASN A 109 -7.14 -6.47 -1.16
C ASN A 109 -8.27 -7.43 -0.73
N LEU A 110 -7.98 -8.45 0.09
CA LEU A 110 -8.99 -9.34 0.67
C LEU A 110 -9.95 -8.61 1.62
N GLN A 111 -9.48 -7.57 2.31
CA GLN A 111 -10.27 -6.70 3.17
C GLN A 111 -11.10 -5.65 2.40
N GLY A 112 -11.01 -5.64 1.06
CA GLY A 112 -11.82 -4.80 0.18
C GLY A 112 -11.18 -3.48 -0.24
N LEU A 113 -9.87 -3.30 -0.01
CA LEU A 113 -9.12 -2.21 -0.64
C LEU A 113 -8.97 -2.49 -2.14
N PRO A 114 -9.19 -1.51 -3.03
CA PRO A 114 -8.93 -1.71 -4.45
C PRO A 114 -7.44 -1.92 -4.75
N ASN A 115 -7.13 -2.79 -5.71
CA ASN A 115 -5.76 -3.13 -6.13
C ASN A 115 -5.16 -2.13 -7.14
N ASP A 116 -5.45 -0.83 -6.98
CA ASP A 116 -4.85 0.22 -7.78
C ASP A 116 -3.80 0.98 -6.96
N ASP A 117 -2.77 1.50 -7.62
CA ASP A 117 -1.65 2.18 -6.95
C ASP A 117 -2.10 3.30 -6.03
N LEU A 118 -3.12 4.07 -6.41
CA LEU A 118 -3.61 5.19 -5.58
C LEU A 118 -4.25 4.66 -4.29
N SER A 119 -5.07 3.62 -4.39
CA SER A 119 -5.69 2.97 -3.23
C SER A 119 -4.67 2.32 -2.31
N ILE A 120 -3.70 1.59 -2.84
CA ILE A 120 -2.61 0.98 -2.07
C ILE A 120 -1.77 2.07 -1.37
N GLN A 121 -1.44 3.14 -2.09
CA GLN A 121 -0.76 4.30 -1.54
C GLN A 121 -1.56 4.98 -0.42
N ASN A 122 -2.88 5.07 -0.54
CA ASN A 122 -3.73 5.59 0.52
C ASN A 122 -3.75 4.64 1.72
N GLY A 123 -3.75 3.32 1.49
CA GLY A 123 -3.60 2.31 2.53
C GLY A 123 -2.31 2.50 3.32
N ILE A 124 -1.17 2.65 2.62
CA ILE A 124 0.13 3.00 3.21
C ILE A 124 0.04 4.25 4.08
N ILE A 125 -0.56 5.31 3.58
CA ILE A 125 -0.68 6.57 4.33
C ILE A 125 -1.59 6.41 5.54
N ALA A 126 -2.62 5.58 5.47
CA ALA A 126 -3.52 5.33 6.59
C ALA A 126 -2.84 4.52 7.71
N THR A 127 -1.95 3.59 7.38
CA THR A 127 -1.31 2.69 8.35
C THR A 127 0.05 3.19 8.85
N SER A 128 0.82 3.89 8.01
CA SER A 128 2.19 4.30 8.32
C SER A 128 2.34 5.73 8.86
N ASN A 129 1.26 6.53 8.91
CA ASN A 129 1.35 7.92 9.34
C ASN A 129 1.29 8.06 10.88
N TYR A 130 2.13 8.93 11.42
CA TYR A 130 2.15 9.25 12.85
C TYR A 130 0.89 10.01 13.31
N ARG A 131 0.25 10.75 12.41
CA ARG A 131 -0.98 11.50 12.70
C ARG A 131 -2.21 10.69 12.32
N TYR A 132 -3.29 10.87 13.08
CA TYR A 132 -4.58 10.25 12.78
C TYR A 132 -5.04 10.60 11.36
N PRO A 133 -5.25 9.60 10.48
CA PRO A 133 -5.60 9.85 9.09
C PRO A 133 -7.05 10.34 8.97
N LEU A 134 -7.25 11.41 8.20
CA LEU A 134 -8.59 11.86 7.81
C LEU A 134 -8.92 11.30 6.43
N LEU A 135 -9.86 10.36 6.38
CA LEU A 135 -10.30 9.75 5.13
C LEU A 135 -11.35 10.63 4.43
N ILE A 136 -11.03 11.11 3.23
CA ILE A 136 -11.97 11.80 2.35
C ILE A 136 -12.47 10.80 1.32
N ASP A 137 -13.59 10.15 1.64
CA ASP A 137 -14.10 9.04 0.84
C ASP A 137 -15.57 9.23 0.47
N ARG A 138 -15.80 9.54 -0.81
CA ARG A 138 -17.15 9.72 -1.36
C ARG A 138 -17.88 8.38 -1.60
N GLN A 139 -17.14 7.30 -1.79
CA GLN A 139 -17.68 5.98 -2.16
C GLN A 139 -17.81 5.05 -0.95
N LEU A 140 -17.32 5.46 0.23
CA LEU A 140 -17.30 4.69 1.47
C LEU A 140 -16.50 3.37 1.40
N GLN A 141 -15.62 3.24 0.40
CA GLN A 141 -14.72 2.10 0.25
C GLN A 141 -13.70 2.01 1.38
N GLY A 142 -13.03 3.13 1.71
CA GLY A 142 -12.07 3.20 2.81
C GLY A 142 -12.72 2.92 4.16
N LYS A 143 -13.97 3.38 4.36
CA LYS A 143 -14.77 3.03 5.54
C LYS A 143 -15.06 1.53 5.61
N SER A 144 -15.44 0.91 4.49
CA SER A 144 -15.70 -0.54 4.43
C SER A 144 -14.42 -1.36 4.67
N TRP A 145 -13.29 -0.88 4.15
CA TRP A 145 -11.98 -1.50 4.34
C TRP A 145 -11.55 -1.47 5.82
N ILE A 146 -11.54 -0.30 6.47
CA ILE A 146 -11.18 -0.18 7.91
C ILE A 146 -12.08 -1.05 8.79
N LYS A 147 -13.39 -1.10 8.51
CA LYS A 147 -14.32 -1.98 9.23
C LYS A 147 -13.98 -3.46 9.12
N THR A 148 -13.45 -3.87 7.97
CA THR A 148 -13.10 -5.26 7.71
C THR A 148 -11.74 -5.60 8.30
N MET A 149 -10.78 -4.67 8.18
CA MET A 149 -9.44 -4.76 8.75
C MET A 149 -9.49 -4.87 10.28
N GLU A 150 -10.30 -4.04 10.94
CA GLU A 150 -10.38 -3.96 12.41
C GLU A 150 -11.53 -4.80 13.00
N ARG A 151 -11.98 -5.82 12.27
CA ARG A 151 -13.13 -6.66 12.69
C ARG A 151 -12.87 -7.34 14.04
N ASP A 152 -11.64 -7.78 14.27
CA ASP A 152 -11.26 -8.56 15.45
C ASP A 152 -10.84 -7.68 16.65
N HIS A 153 -10.79 -6.34 16.47
CA HIS A 153 -10.31 -5.38 17.46
C HIS A 153 -11.41 -4.48 18.05
N ASP A 154 -12.66 -4.96 18.10
CA ASP A 154 -13.81 -4.27 18.71
C ASP A 154 -13.98 -2.81 18.24
N LEU A 155 -13.96 -2.60 16.91
CA LEU A 155 -14.04 -1.28 16.28
C LEU A 155 -15.27 -0.48 16.76
N VAL A 156 -15.02 0.70 17.32
CA VAL A 156 -16.07 1.64 17.75
C VAL A 156 -16.30 2.69 16.66
N ILE A 157 -17.45 2.64 15.99
CA ILE A 157 -17.84 3.67 15.02
C ILE A 157 -18.77 4.66 15.72
N THR A 158 -18.38 5.92 15.77
CA THR A 158 -19.17 7.00 16.38
C THR A 158 -19.30 8.19 15.43
N THR A 159 -20.18 9.13 15.76
CA THR A 159 -20.39 10.37 15.00
C THR A 159 -20.33 11.54 15.97
N LEU A 160 -19.89 12.72 15.50
CA LEU A 160 -19.80 13.91 16.37
C LEU A 160 -21.14 14.33 16.97
N ASN A 161 -22.25 14.04 16.28
CA ASN A 161 -23.59 14.39 16.72
C ASN A 161 -24.17 13.39 17.75
N SER A 162 -23.50 12.27 18.00
CA SER A 162 -23.96 11.28 18.97
C SER A 162 -23.87 11.83 20.40
N LYS A 163 -24.94 11.69 21.18
CA LYS A 163 -24.93 12.00 22.62
C LYS A 163 -23.89 11.18 23.39
N LEU A 164 -23.51 10.01 22.85
CA LEU A 164 -22.53 9.10 23.44
C LEU A 164 -21.10 9.34 22.93
N PHE A 165 -20.87 10.29 22.02
CA PHE A 165 -19.58 10.54 21.38
C PHE A 165 -18.44 10.65 22.41
N ARG A 166 -18.61 11.53 23.40
CA ARG A 166 -17.60 11.77 24.43
C ARG A 166 -17.26 10.50 25.21
N ARG A 167 -18.29 9.78 25.68
CA ARG A 167 -18.12 8.54 26.44
C ARG A 167 -17.43 7.45 25.62
N GLN A 168 -17.88 7.24 24.38
CA GLN A 168 -17.30 6.24 23.48
C GLN A 168 -15.84 6.54 23.17
N LEU A 169 -15.48 7.82 23.03
CA LEU A 169 -14.09 8.24 22.83
C LEU A 169 -13.24 8.02 24.09
N GLU A 170 -13.75 8.41 25.26
CA GLU A 170 -13.09 8.17 26.55
C GLU A 170 -12.85 6.66 26.78
N ASP A 171 -13.86 5.82 26.54
CA ASP A 171 -13.76 4.36 26.63
C ASP A 171 -12.72 3.82 25.61
N SER A 172 -12.73 4.31 24.36
CA SER A 172 -11.79 3.84 23.34
C SER A 172 -10.33 4.16 23.69
N ILE A 173 -10.09 5.36 24.25
CA ILE A 173 -8.75 5.76 24.72
C ILE A 173 -8.34 4.94 25.94
N ALA A 174 -9.25 4.70 26.90
CA ALA A 174 -8.95 3.96 28.12
C ALA A 174 -8.65 2.48 27.87
N PHE A 175 -9.38 1.84 26.94
CA PHE A 175 -9.23 0.41 26.64
C PHE A 175 -8.36 0.14 25.40
N GLY A 176 -7.80 1.17 24.76
CA GLY A 176 -6.97 1.02 23.56
C GLY A 176 -7.73 0.46 22.35
N ARG A 177 -9.03 0.77 22.22
CA ARG A 177 -9.84 0.30 21.10
C ARG A 177 -9.71 1.23 19.90
N VAL A 178 -9.79 0.66 18.70
CA VAL A 178 -9.81 1.46 17.47
C VAL A 178 -11.16 2.17 17.37
N SER A 179 -11.12 3.49 17.14
CA SER A 179 -12.32 4.31 16.99
C SER A 179 -12.33 5.04 15.66
N VAL A 180 -13.46 4.96 14.94
CA VAL A 180 -13.70 5.67 13.69
C VAL A 180 -14.76 6.72 13.92
N ILE A 181 -14.39 7.98 13.71
CA ILE A 181 -15.29 9.12 13.77
C ILE A 181 -15.85 9.38 12.38
N ASP A 182 -17.12 9.07 12.20
CA ASP A 182 -17.83 9.26 10.94
C ASP A 182 -18.49 10.64 10.88
N PHE A 183 -18.09 11.43 9.88
CA PHE A 183 -18.62 12.77 9.62
C PHE A 183 -19.80 12.76 8.63
N THR A 184 -20.16 11.61 8.05
CA THR A 184 -21.15 11.53 6.96
C THR A 184 -22.61 11.70 7.37
N VAL A 185 -22.91 11.78 8.67
CA VAL A 185 -24.29 11.99 9.14
C VAL A 185 -24.65 13.48 9.07
N THR A 186 -24.90 13.91 7.83
CA THR A 186 -25.75 15.05 7.53
C THR A 186 -27.06 14.51 6.97
N GLN A 187 -28.20 15.11 7.32
CA GLN A 187 -29.52 14.70 6.82
C GLN A 187 -29.54 14.61 5.28
N ARG A 188 -28.82 15.52 4.61
CA ARG A 188 -28.59 15.49 3.15
C ARG A 188 -27.79 14.29 2.65
N GLY A 189 -26.77 13.84 3.40
CA GLY A 189 -25.97 12.67 3.04
C GLY A 189 -26.78 11.37 3.12
N LEU A 190 -27.61 11.26 4.15
CA LEU A 190 -28.55 10.13 4.32
C LEU A 190 -29.63 10.15 3.24
N GLU A 191 -30.22 11.32 2.95
CA GLU A 191 -31.16 11.49 1.84
C GLU A 191 -30.55 11.06 0.51
N HIS A 192 -29.30 11.47 0.22
CA HIS A 192 -28.64 11.12 -1.03
C HIS A 192 -28.30 9.61 -1.12
N GLN A 193 -27.93 8.99 -0.01
CA GLN A 193 -27.69 7.54 0.07
C GLN A 193 -28.98 6.74 -0.11
N LEU A 194 -30.04 7.08 0.63
CA LEU A 194 -31.34 6.43 0.51
C LEU A 194 -31.95 6.66 -0.88
N LEU A 195 -31.79 7.86 -1.45
CA LEU A 195 -32.21 8.15 -2.81
C LEU A 195 -31.46 7.29 -3.83
N SER A 196 -30.15 7.10 -3.66
CA SER A 196 -29.36 6.25 -4.56
C SER A 196 -29.78 4.78 -4.51
N LEU A 197 -30.10 4.26 -3.31
CA LEU A 197 -30.63 2.92 -3.10
C LEU A 197 -32.05 2.77 -3.65
N ALA A 198 -32.92 3.75 -3.43
CA ALA A 198 -34.29 3.76 -3.94
C ALA A 198 -34.32 3.83 -5.47
N ILE A 199 -33.50 4.68 -6.09
CA ILE A 199 -33.38 4.77 -7.56
C ILE A 199 -32.84 3.46 -8.15
N ALA A 200 -31.85 2.85 -7.51
CA ALA A 200 -31.31 1.57 -7.96
C ALA A 200 -32.37 0.45 -7.91
N ASN A 201 -33.27 0.45 -6.93
CA ASN A 201 -34.33 -0.55 -6.83
C ASN A 201 -35.52 -0.24 -7.76
N GLU A 202 -35.99 1.01 -7.80
CA GLU A 202 -37.23 1.41 -8.50
C GLU A 202 -37.04 1.79 -9.98
N ARG A 203 -35.85 2.25 -10.37
CA ARG A 203 -35.58 2.80 -11.72
C ARG A 203 -34.27 2.27 -12.32
N ASN A 204 -34.03 0.98 -12.14
CA ASN A 204 -32.84 0.27 -12.59
C ASN A 204 -32.48 0.54 -14.08
N GLU A 205 -33.49 0.58 -14.95
CA GLU A 205 -33.29 0.81 -16.40
C GLU A 205 -32.83 2.25 -16.70
N ARG A 206 -33.45 3.26 -16.05
CA ARG A 206 -33.04 4.67 -16.21
C ARG A 206 -31.69 4.97 -15.57
N GLU A 207 -31.32 4.28 -14.49
CA GLU A 207 -29.98 4.46 -13.90
C GLU A 207 -28.91 3.86 -14.82
N ARG A 208 -29.18 2.72 -15.48
CA ARG A 208 -28.30 2.19 -16.53
C ARG A 208 -28.13 3.17 -17.69
N GLU A 209 -29.22 3.79 -18.14
CA GLU A 209 -29.16 4.84 -19.16
C GLU A 209 -28.38 6.07 -18.67
N ARG A 210 -28.59 6.51 -17.42
CA ARG A 210 -27.84 7.63 -16.83
C ARG A 210 -26.34 7.34 -16.76
N VAL A 211 -25.95 6.12 -16.36
CA VAL A 211 -24.55 5.68 -16.32
C VAL A 211 -23.96 5.63 -17.73
N LYS A 212 -24.74 5.19 -18.74
CA LYS A 212 -24.33 5.18 -20.15
C LYS A 212 -24.14 6.61 -20.69
N LEU A 213 -25.10 7.49 -20.46
CA LEU A 213 -25.04 8.92 -20.80
C LEU A 213 -23.88 9.63 -20.10
N ALA A 214 -23.61 9.30 -18.83
CA ALA A 214 -22.48 9.87 -18.09
C ALA A 214 -21.13 9.42 -18.67
N ARG A 215 -21.01 8.15 -19.09
CA ARG A 215 -19.83 7.65 -19.81
C ARG A 215 -19.65 8.35 -21.15
N GLU A 216 -20.70 8.50 -21.94
CA GLU A 216 -20.67 9.21 -23.23
C GLU A 216 -20.32 10.69 -23.05
N THR A 217 -20.90 11.37 -22.07
CA THR A 217 -20.58 12.77 -21.76
C THR A 217 -19.11 12.93 -21.37
N THR A 218 -18.57 12.00 -20.59
CA THR A 218 -17.16 12.03 -20.17
C THR A 218 -16.23 11.76 -21.36
N LYS A 219 -16.60 10.84 -22.26
CA LYS A 219 -15.88 10.58 -23.51
C LYS A 219 -15.88 11.81 -24.42
N ASN A 220 -17.03 12.45 -24.60
CA ASN A 220 -17.17 13.66 -25.41
C ASN A 220 -16.33 14.81 -24.84
N LYS A 221 -16.33 15.01 -23.51
CA LYS A 221 -15.47 16.01 -22.86
C LYS A 221 -13.98 15.75 -23.08
N ARG A 222 -13.54 14.48 -23.08
CA ARG A 222 -12.15 14.12 -23.39
C ARG A 222 -11.79 14.44 -24.85
N MET A 223 -12.63 14.03 -25.79
CA MET A 223 -12.44 14.34 -27.22
C MET A 223 -12.41 15.85 -27.47
N LEU A 224 -13.29 16.61 -26.80
CA LEU A 224 -13.35 18.06 -26.95
C LEU A 224 -12.06 18.72 -26.46
N LYS A 225 -11.53 18.25 -25.32
CA LYS A 225 -10.24 18.70 -24.80
C LYS A 225 -9.07 18.33 -25.73
N GLU A 226 -9.05 17.12 -26.28
CA GLU A 226 -8.02 16.72 -27.27
C GLU A 226 -8.09 17.56 -28.54
N LEU A 227 -9.29 17.92 -29.01
CA LEU A 227 -9.47 18.79 -30.17
C LEU A 227 -9.02 20.23 -29.88
N GLU A 228 -9.33 20.75 -28.69
CA GLU A 228 -8.84 22.06 -28.22
C GLU A 228 -7.31 22.07 -28.14
N ASP A 229 -6.71 21.05 -27.54
CA ASP A 229 -5.25 20.94 -27.40
C ASP A 229 -4.57 20.83 -28.79
N ASN A 230 -5.15 20.07 -29.72
CA ASN A 230 -4.65 19.96 -31.11
C ASN A 230 -4.79 21.26 -31.91
N LEU A 231 -5.88 22.01 -31.70
CA LEU A 231 -6.06 23.34 -32.30
C LEU A 231 -5.01 24.32 -31.78
N LEU A 232 -4.76 24.28 -30.46
CA LEU A 232 -3.76 25.15 -29.83
C LEU A 232 -2.36 24.90 -30.39
N ILE A 233 -1.99 23.62 -30.58
CA ILE A 233 -0.71 23.22 -31.18
C ILE A 233 -0.61 23.73 -32.62
N LYS A 234 -1.65 23.55 -33.45
CA LYS A 234 -1.66 24.00 -34.85
C LYS A 234 -1.65 25.52 -35.02
N LEU A 235 -2.09 26.29 -34.02
CA LEU A 235 -2.08 27.76 -34.03
C LEU A 235 -0.76 28.35 -33.49
N THR A 236 0.06 27.54 -32.81
CA THR A 236 1.35 27.95 -32.23
C THR A 236 2.56 27.47 -33.04
N THR A 237 2.37 26.61 -34.05
CA THR A 237 3.36 26.25 -35.08
C THR A 237 3.03 26.95 -36.39
#